data_AF-A0A6N6QBT3-F1
#
_entry.id   AF-A0A6N6QBT3-F1
#
_cell.length_a   1.000
_cell.length_b   1.000
_cell.length_c   1.000
_cell.angle_alpha   90.00
_cell.angle_beta   90.00
_cell.angle_gamma   90.00
#
_symmetry.space_group_name_H-M   'P 1'
#
loop_
_entity.id
_entity.type
_entity.pdbx_description
1 polymer ?
#
loop_
_entity_poly.entity_id
_entity_poly.type
_entity_poly.pdbx_seq_one_letter_code
_entity_poly.pdbx_strand_id
1 'polypeptide(L)'
;MRRVSAARAGAASVWKIARTTRKKGNRDRMEFVSRNRRPHASLCSRQIGMAPDAPRGKSPPWVMDWILGTIVRGLIALLQALPLEWAARVGRCLGATAWVVDGRHRGVAIANITATLGPELGPDGVLRVARENFRRIGENYVCALRTAVMDDAELVGRLEVTGFGEVLPSDGSSLVVAIPHCGNFELFARVGRLAPSWTLAATYRQLRQPVLNGLMLSLRAMSGVRFFERTRDGRLLREAMGRGKLVLGLLSDQHAGDKGLWIPFLGRDCSTIVAPAVYALRYGTPLCTAVCFRTGLARWRIEFGPRIPTHGPDGSPRDPAAIMMDVNRALEVAVRRDPANWFWVHRRWKPRSSRQRQAHPDDAQPTPTP
;
A
#
# COMPACT_ATOMS: atom_id res chain seq x y z
N MET A 1 -51.49 0.40 -21.25
CA MET A 1 -50.61 -0.62 -20.64
C MET A 1 -50.22 -1.65 -21.69
N ARG A 2 -49.02 -1.54 -22.26
CA ARG A 2 -48.47 -2.43 -23.30
C ARG A 2 -46.94 -2.55 -23.11
N ARG A 3 -46.46 -3.81 -23.12
CA ARG A 3 -45.20 -4.40 -23.67
C ARG A 3 -43.84 -3.78 -23.22
N VAL A 4 -42.96 -4.50 -22.53
CA VAL A 4 -42.05 -5.60 -22.95
C VAL A 4 -40.86 -5.13 -23.82
N SER A 5 -39.65 -5.38 -23.28
CA SER A 5 -38.35 -5.67 -23.92
C SER A 5 -37.69 -4.66 -24.87
N ALA A 6 -36.46 -4.26 -24.52
CA ALA A 6 -35.33 -4.33 -25.45
C ALA A 6 -34.00 -4.33 -24.70
N ALA A 7 -33.22 -5.39 -24.93
CA ALA A 7 -31.88 -5.60 -24.42
C ALA A 7 -30.81 -4.91 -25.29
N ARG A 8 -29.68 -4.62 -24.63
CA ARG A 8 -28.29 -4.76 -25.09
C ARG A 8 -28.02 -4.81 -26.62
N ALA A 9 -27.20 -3.86 -27.10
CA ALA A 9 -26.10 -4.14 -28.05
C ALA A 9 -25.22 -2.89 -28.21
N GLY A 10 -23.89 -3.06 -28.25
CA GLY A 10 -23.00 -1.99 -28.73
C GLY A 10 -21.63 -1.86 -28.05
N ALA A 11 -20.93 -2.96 -27.73
CA ALA A 11 -19.52 -2.88 -27.35
C ALA A 11 -18.76 -4.09 -27.89
N ALA A 12 -18.33 -4.00 -29.15
CA ALA A 12 -17.32 -4.89 -29.73
C ALA A 12 -16.83 -4.30 -31.06
N SER A 13 -15.61 -3.75 -31.11
CA SER A 13 -14.72 -3.83 -32.28
C SER A 13 -13.54 -2.85 -32.19
N VAL A 14 -12.47 -3.15 -31.43
CA VAL A 14 -11.11 -2.70 -31.79
C VAL A 14 -10.07 -3.69 -31.25
N TRP A 15 -9.80 -4.75 -32.01
CA TRP A 15 -8.52 -5.46 -31.94
C TRP A 15 -8.12 -5.80 -33.37
N LYS A 16 -7.25 -4.97 -33.96
CA LYS A 16 -6.50 -5.34 -35.16
C LYS A 16 -5.01 -5.12 -34.91
N ILE A 17 -4.32 -6.24 -35.05
CA ILE A 17 -2.90 -6.49 -34.88
C ILE A 17 -2.10 -5.76 -35.96
N ALA A 18 -1.00 -5.12 -35.57
CA ALA A 18 0.09 -4.75 -36.48
C ALA A 18 1.33 -5.56 -36.11
N ARG A 19 1.76 -6.45 -37.03
CA ARG A 19 3.07 -7.10 -37.05
C ARG A 19 3.92 -6.48 -38.15
N THR A 20 5.25 -6.61 -37.97
CA THR A 20 6.36 -6.34 -38.90
C THR A 20 6.76 -4.86 -38.97
N THR A 21 8.02 -4.44 -38.92
CA THR A 21 9.26 -5.03 -39.47
C THR A 21 10.51 -4.74 -38.62
N ARG A 22 11.44 -5.71 -38.59
CA ARG A 22 12.80 -5.65 -38.03
C ARG A 22 13.79 -5.32 -39.15
N LYS A 23 14.65 -4.30 -39.00
CA LYS A 23 15.85 -4.13 -39.86
C LYS A 23 17.04 -3.51 -39.09
N LYS A 24 18.15 -4.24 -39.21
CA LYS A 24 19.61 -4.02 -39.03
C LYS A 24 20.17 -2.61 -38.77
N GLY A 25 21.29 -2.60 -38.04
CA GLY A 25 22.42 -1.65 -38.19
C GLY A 25 23.12 -1.36 -36.87
N ASN A 26 24.11 -2.15 -36.46
CA ASN A 26 25.56 -1.89 -36.59
C ASN A 26 26.11 -0.93 -35.51
N ARG A 27 27.01 -1.42 -34.64
CA ARG A 27 28.32 -0.79 -34.34
C ARG A 27 29.09 -1.52 -33.22
N ASP A 28 30.33 -1.83 -33.60
CA ASP A 28 31.59 -1.64 -32.88
C ASP A 28 31.99 -2.58 -31.73
N ARG A 29 32.94 -3.44 -32.10
CA ARG A 29 33.97 -4.08 -31.27
C ARG A 29 34.73 -3.03 -30.45
N MET A 30 34.93 -3.32 -29.18
CA MET A 30 36.10 -2.86 -28.43
C MET A 30 36.71 -4.05 -27.69
N GLU A 31 37.91 -4.43 -28.12
CA GLU A 31 38.81 -5.35 -27.43
C GLU A 31 39.31 -4.69 -26.15
N PHE A 32 39.33 -5.43 -25.03
CA PHE A 32 40.16 -5.11 -23.88
C PHE A 32 41.03 -6.31 -23.53
N VAL A 33 42.31 -6.14 -23.78
CA VAL A 33 43.40 -7.07 -23.50
C VAL A 33 43.71 -7.07 -22.01
N SER A 34 43.93 -8.28 -21.50
CA SER A 34 44.39 -8.64 -20.16
C SER A 34 45.64 -7.88 -19.72
N ARG A 35 45.74 -7.57 -18.41
CA ARG A 35 47.04 -7.65 -17.71
C ARG A 35 46.86 -7.87 -16.21
N ASN A 36 47.26 -9.07 -15.83
CA ASN A 36 47.48 -9.59 -14.49
C ASN A 36 48.71 -8.91 -13.87
N ARG A 37 48.67 -8.53 -12.58
CA ARG A 37 49.86 -8.35 -11.71
C ARG A 37 49.42 -8.19 -10.24
N ARG A 38 49.67 -9.22 -9.43
CA ARG A 38 49.92 -9.09 -7.99
C ARG A 38 51.33 -8.47 -7.80
N PRO A 39 51.65 -7.92 -6.61
CA PRO A 39 52.51 -8.73 -5.75
C PRO A 39 52.41 -8.48 -4.22
N HIS A 40 53.13 -9.36 -3.50
CA HIS A 40 53.74 -9.25 -2.18
C HIS A 40 52.95 -9.52 -0.89
N ALA A 41 53.24 -10.72 -0.37
CA ALA A 41 53.23 -11.09 1.03
C ALA A 41 54.52 -10.63 1.73
N SER A 42 54.45 -10.26 3.01
CA SER A 42 55.43 -10.68 4.02
C SER A 42 54.90 -10.50 5.46
N LEU A 43 55.23 -11.49 6.29
CA LEU A 43 55.50 -11.44 7.75
C LEU A 43 54.36 -11.11 8.73
N CYS A 44 53.87 -12.13 9.46
CA CYS A 44 54.22 -12.30 10.88
C CYS A 44 53.74 -13.67 11.40
N SER A 45 54.63 -14.38 12.06
CA SER A 45 54.46 -15.71 12.64
C SER A 45 54.28 -15.63 14.16
N ARG A 46 53.50 -16.59 14.68
CA ARG A 46 53.41 -17.07 16.08
C ARG A 46 52.50 -16.29 17.03
N GLN A 47 51.34 -16.87 17.29
CA GLN A 47 51.03 -17.36 18.64
C GLN A 47 49.99 -18.49 18.60
N ILE A 48 50.36 -19.60 19.21
CA ILE A 48 49.51 -20.75 19.49
C ILE A 48 48.53 -20.30 20.58
N GLY A 49 47.25 -20.24 20.24
CA GLY A 49 46.15 -20.07 21.17
C GLY A 49 45.12 -21.16 20.89
N MET A 50 44.85 -21.97 21.91
CA MET A 50 43.90 -23.08 21.91
C MET A 50 42.58 -22.71 21.21
N ALA A 51 42.09 -23.62 20.36
CA ALA A 51 40.76 -23.52 19.78
C ALA A 51 39.72 -23.38 20.91
N PRO A 52 38.80 -22.40 20.86
CA PRO A 52 37.68 -22.40 21.76
C PRO A 52 36.80 -23.61 21.41
N ASP A 53 36.43 -24.38 22.42
CA ASP A 53 35.48 -25.48 22.31
C ASP A 53 34.27 -25.05 21.48
N ALA A 54 34.04 -25.75 20.37
CA ALA A 54 32.87 -25.54 19.53
C ALA A 54 31.61 -25.75 20.40
N PRO A 55 30.72 -24.76 20.53
CA PRO A 55 29.49 -24.95 21.29
C PRO A 55 28.66 -26.02 20.58
N ARG A 56 28.43 -27.13 21.29
CA ARG A 56 27.51 -28.19 20.87
C ARG A 56 26.12 -27.59 20.65
N GLY A 57 25.58 -27.79 19.46
CA GLY A 57 24.13 -27.98 19.28
C GLY A 57 23.24 -26.75 19.05
N LYS A 58 23.74 -25.64 18.47
CA LYS A 58 22.83 -24.62 17.90
C LYS A 58 23.18 -24.39 16.43
N SER A 59 22.23 -24.69 15.55
CA SER A 59 22.34 -24.40 14.11
C SER A 59 22.75 -22.93 13.93
N PRO A 60 23.71 -22.62 13.05
CA PRO A 60 24.12 -21.24 12.85
C PRO A 60 22.91 -20.41 12.36
N PRO A 61 22.81 -19.11 12.71
CA PRO A 61 21.59 -18.31 12.51
C PRO A 61 21.05 -18.35 11.06
N TRP A 62 21.95 -18.48 10.09
CA TRP A 62 21.61 -18.58 8.67
C TRP A 62 20.86 -19.87 8.28
N VAL A 63 21.06 -20.99 8.98
CA VAL A 63 20.34 -22.25 8.72
C VAL A 63 18.87 -22.11 9.13
N MET A 64 18.63 -21.49 10.29
CA MET A 64 17.26 -21.24 10.76
C MET A 64 16.53 -20.27 9.84
N ASP A 65 17.20 -19.19 9.41
CA ASP A 65 16.65 -18.23 8.44
C ASP A 65 16.36 -18.89 7.08
N TRP A 66 17.20 -19.83 6.66
CA TRP A 66 17.01 -20.57 5.42
C TRP A 66 15.83 -21.55 5.50
N ILE A 67 15.73 -22.34 6.57
CA ILE A 67 14.61 -23.26 6.83
C ILE A 67 13.31 -22.47 6.90
N LEU A 68 13.26 -21.40 7.72
CA LEU A 68 12.09 -20.55 7.86
C LEU A 68 11.70 -19.92 6.52
N GLY A 69 12.68 -19.43 5.76
CA GLY A 69 12.45 -18.87 4.44
C GLY A 69 11.87 -19.90 3.46
N THR A 70 12.33 -21.14 3.50
CA THR A 70 11.82 -22.22 2.64
C THR A 70 10.40 -22.62 3.02
N ILE A 71 10.08 -22.74 4.31
CA ILE A 71 8.72 -22.98 4.79
C ILE A 71 7.77 -21.85 4.34
N VAL A 72 8.17 -20.59 4.54
CA VAL A 72 7.37 -19.43 4.14
C VAL A 72 7.14 -19.41 2.63
N ARG A 73 8.18 -19.67 1.82
CA ARG A 73 8.05 -19.75 0.35
C ARG A 73 7.13 -20.89 -0.09
N GLY A 74 7.23 -22.06 0.54
CA GLY A 74 6.36 -23.20 0.26
C GLY A 74 4.89 -22.90 0.57
N LEU A 75 4.61 -22.26 1.71
CA LEU A 75 3.26 -21.82 2.08
C LEU A 75 2.70 -20.80 1.08
N ILE A 76 3.51 -19.84 0.64
CA ILE A 76 3.08 -18.84 -0.34
C ILE A 76 2.79 -19.49 -1.69
N ALA A 77 3.66 -20.40 -2.16
CA ALA A 77 3.45 -21.14 -3.39
C ALA A 77 2.13 -21.94 -3.33
N LEU A 78 1.85 -22.58 -2.19
CA LEU A 78 0.58 -23.29 -1.97
C LEU A 78 -0.62 -22.35 -2.07
N LEU A 79 -0.58 -21.19 -1.40
CA LEU A 79 -1.65 -20.20 -1.46
C LEU A 79 -1.82 -19.58 -2.86
N GLN A 80 -0.72 -19.43 -3.61
CA GLN A 80 -0.72 -18.93 -4.98
C GLN A 80 -1.26 -19.94 -5.99
N ALA A 81 -1.17 -21.25 -5.70
CA ALA A 81 -1.74 -22.29 -6.54
C ALA A 81 -3.27 -22.41 -6.37
N LEU A 82 -3.86 -21.88 -5.30
CA LEU A 82 -5.29 -21.95 -5.07
C LEU A 82 -6.08 -21.09 -6.08
N PRO A 83 -7.27 -21.54 -6.53
CA PRO A 83 -8.22 -20.64 -7.18
C PRO A 83 -8.53 -19.47 -6.25
N LEU A 84 -8.68 -18.27 -6.80
CA LEU A 84 -8.75 -17.04 -6.00
C LEU A 84 -9.89 -17.04 -4.97
N GLU A 85 -11.03 -17.67 -5.27
CA GLU A 85 -12.15 -17.79 -4.31
C GLU A 85 -11.84 -18.73 -3.14
N TRP A 86 -11.04 -19.77 -3.36
CA TRP A 86 -10.54 -20.63 -2.28
C TRP A 86 -9.51 -19.89 -1.45
N ALA A 87 -8.59 -19.16 -2.08
CA ALA A 87 -7.65 -18.27 -1.38
C ALA A 87 -8.41 -17.26 -0.50
N ALA A 88 -9.49 -16.66 -1.01
CA ALA A 88 -10.35 -15.76 -0.25
C ALA A 88 -11.03 -16.45 0.93
N ARG A 89 -11.61 -17.65 0.74
CA ARG A 89 -12.24 -18.43 1.82
C ARG A 89 -11.24 -18.82 2.90
N VAL A 90 -10.05 -19.31 2.52
CA VAL A 90 -8.94 -19.60 3.44
C VAL A 90 -8.56 -18.35 4.22
N GLY A 91 -8.39 -17.21 3.53
CA GLY A 91 -8.12 -15.92 4.18
C GLY A 91 -9.19 -15.52 5.19
N ARG A 92 -10.48 -15.66 4.85
CA ARG A 92 -11.58 -15.39 5.77
C ARG A 92 -11.55 -16.31 7.00
N CYS A 93 -11.25 -17.59 6.82
CA CYS A 93 -11.09 -18.55 7.92
C CYS A 93 -9.90 -18.17 8.82
N LEU A 94 -8.73 -17.85 8.24
CA LEU A 94 -7.57 -17.38 9.00
C LEU A 94 -7.87 -16.09 9.76
N GLY A 95 -8.60 -15.15 9.17
CA GLY A 95 -9.07 -13.94 9.84
C GLY A 95 -10.05 -14.23 10.99
N ALA A 96 -10.96 -15.20 10.82
CA ALA A 96 -11.85 -15.65 11.89
C ALA A 96 -11.09 -16.33 13.04
N THR A 97 -10.05 -17.11 12.74
CA THR A 97 -9.16 -17.69 13.75
C THR A 97 -8.36 -16.59 14.46
N ALA A 98 -7.80 -15.63 13.72
CA ALA A 98 -7.10 -14.47 14.27
C ALA A 98 -8.01 -13.66 15.21
N TRP A 99 -9.30 -13.52 14.87
CA TRP A 99 -10.27 -12.88 15.78
C TRP A 99 -10.34 -13.59 17.14
N VAL A 100 -10.20 -14.91 17.21
CA VAL A 100 -10.23 -15.66 18.48
C VAL A 100 -8.92 -15.50 19.26
N VAL A 101 -7.78 -15.67 18.59
CA VAL A 101 -6.46 -15.77 19.25
C VAL A 101 -5.76 -14.42 19.46
N ASP A 102 -5.98 -13.43 18.61
CA ASP A 102 -5.30 -12.13 18.66
C ASP A 102 -6.10 -11.10 19.48
N GLY A 103 -6.17 -11.34 20.79
CA GLY A 103 -6.89 -10.47 21.72
C GLY A 103 -6.39 -9.01 21.70
N ARG A 104 -5.09 -8.80 21.41
CA ARG A 104 -4.47 -7.48 21.37
C ARG A 104 -5.01 -6.65 20.21
N HIS A 105 -4.94 -7.14 18.98
CA HIS A 105 -5.44 -6.39 17.83
C HIS A 105 -6.96 -6.34 17.80
N ARG A 106 -7.65 -7.36 18.33
CA ARG A 106 -9.10 -7.36 18.53
C ARG A 106 -9.52 -6.20 19.42
N GLY A 107 -8.85 -6.01 20.56
CA GLY A 107 -9.10 -4.88 21.46
C GLY A 107 -8.87 -3.52 20.80
N VAL A 108 -7.83 -3.38 19.98
CA VAL A 108 -7.56 -2.14 19.22
C VAL A 108 -8.68 -1.86 18.23
N ALA A 109 -9.12 -2.85 17.45
CA ALA A 109 -10.19 -2.66 16.48
C ALA A 109 -11.52 -2.25 17.16
N ILE A 110 -11.90 -2.95 18.23
CA ILE A 110 -13.11 -2.62 19.01
C ILE A 110 -13.01 -1.19 19.56
N ALA A 111 -11.91 -0.84 20.24
CA ALA A 111 -11.74 0.48 20.83
C ALA A 111 -11.80 1.61 19.79
N ASN A 112 -11.16 1.40 18.64
CA ASN A 112 -11.17 2.36 17.54
C ASN A 112 -12.58 2.55 16.97
N ILE A 113 -13.31 1.46 16.69
CA ILE A 113 -14.66 1.52 16.12
C ILE A 113 -15.62 2.12 17.15
N THR A 114 -15.59 1.69 18.42
CA THR A 114 -16.42 2.27 19.50
C THR A 114 -16.24 3.78 19.60
N ALA A 115 -15.00 4.25 19.61
CA ALA A 115 -14.73 5.66 19.81
C ALA A 115 -15.06 6.55 18.59
N THR A 116 -15.33 5.98 17.42
CA THR A 116 -15.58 6.75 16.18
C THR A 116 -16.96 6.53 15.59
N LEU A 117 -17.41 5.28 15.53
CA LEU A 117 -18.68 4.85 14.96
C LEU A 117 -19.61 4.23 16.02
N GLY A 118 -19.17 4.12 17.28
CA GLY A 118 -19.94 3.52 18.37
C GLY A 118 -21.33 4.14 18.59
N PRO A 119 -21.48 5.49 18.58
CA PRO A 119 -22.79 6.12 18.71
C PRO A 119 -23.79 5.69 17.62
N GLU A 120 -23.31 5.43 16.40
CA GLU A 120 -24.14 5.04 15.25
C GLU A 120 -24.42 3.53 15.23
N LEU A 121 -23.45 2.71 15.66
CA LEU A 121 -23.50 1.25 15.54
C LEU A 121 -24.06 0.54 16.78
N GLY A 122 -23.94 1.15 17.96
CA GLY A 122 -24.15 0.49 19.24
C GLY A 122 -23.15 -0.64 19.54
N PRO A 123 -23.15 -1.20 20.76
CA PRO A 123 -22.17 -2.22 21.18
C PRO A 123 -22.14 -3.46 20.28
N ASP A 124 -23.31 -3.98 19.90
CA ASP A 124 -23.40 -5.16 19.03
C ASP A 124 -22.94 -4.86 17.60
N GLY A 125 -23.24 -3.67 17.08
CA GLY A 125 -22.79 -3.24 15.77
C GLY A 125 -21.28 -3.11 15.70
N VAL A 126 -20.65 -2.55 16.73
CA VAL A 126 -19.19 -2.50 16.87
C VAL A 126 -18.59 -3.90 16.78
N LEU A 127 -19.09 -4.86 17.55
CA LEU A 127 -18.57 -6.23 17.54
C LEU A 127 -18.77 -6.93 16.20
N ARG A 128 -19.93 -6.74 15.55
CA ARG A 128 -20.19 -7.29 14.22
C ARG A 128 -19.21 -6.74 13.18
N VAL A 129 -19.00 -5.42 13.15
CA VAL A 129 -18.05 -4.76 12.24
C VAL A 129 -16.63 -5.24 12.52
N ALA A 130 -16.19 -5.25 13.78
CA ALA A 130 -14.84 -5.66 14.15
C ALA A 130 -14.57 -7.14 13.76
N ARG A 131 -15.53 -8.04 13.99
CA ARG A 131 -15.39 -9.46 13.61
C ARG A 131 -15.32 -9.65 12.09
N GLU A 132 -16.17 -8.95 11.33
CA GLU A 132 -16.10 -9.00 9.87
C GLU A 132 -14.83 -8.35 9.33
N ASN A 133 -14.34 -7.28 9.96
CA ASN A 133 -13.08 -6.65 9.62
C ASN A 133 -11.91 -7.64 9.69
N PHE A 134 -11.81 -8.44 10.75
CA PHE A 134 -10.79 -9.48 10.88
C PHE A 134 -10.85 -10.50 9.74
N ARG A 135 -12.05 -10.98 9.40
CA ARG A 135 -12.24 -11.90 8.26
C ARG A 135 -11.78 -11.27 6.94
N ARG A 136 -12.09 -10.01 6.71
CA ARG A 136 -11.69 -9.28 5.50
C ARG A 136 -10.21 -8.97 5.45
N ILE A 137 -9.57 -8.67 6.58
CA ILE A 137 -8.10 -8.51 6.64
C ILE A 137 -7.42 -9.81 6.21
N GLY A 138 -7.88 -10.95 6.72
CA GLY A 138 -7.37 -12.27 6.30
C GLY A 138 -7.62 -12.54 4.81
N GLU A 139 -8.84 -12.27 4.32
CA GLU A 139 -9.18 -12.33 2.88
C GLU A 139 -8.22 -11.47 2.05
N ASN A 140 -8.01 -10.21 2.43
CA ASN A 140 -7.19 -9.25 1.70
C ASN A 140 -5.73 -9.71 1.60
N TYR A 141 -5.10 -10.16 2.69
CA TYR A 141 -3.70 -10.59 2.65
C TYR A 141 -3.49 -11.88 1.86
N VAL A 142 -4.37 -12.87 2.00
CA VAL A 142 -4.26 -14.11 1.23
C VAL A 142 -4.57 -13.86 -0.25
N CYS A 143 -5.59 -13.06 -0.56
CA CYS A 143 -5.87 -12.65 -1.93
C CYS A 143 -4.72 -11.83 -2.51
N ALA A 144 -4.07 -10.93 -1.76
CA ALA A 144 -2.92 -10.16 -2.23
C ALA A 144 -1.79 -11.07 -2.75
N LEU A 145 -1.47 -12.15 -2.01
CA LEU A 145 -0.49 -13.14 -2.45
C LEU A 145 -0.86 -13.81 -3.77
N ARG A 146 -2.14 -14.22 -3.93
CA ARG A 146 -2.64 -14.83 -5.15
C ARG A 146 -2.69 -13.84 -6.31
N THR A 147 -3.22 -12.64 -6.08
CA THR A 147 -3.36 -11.59 -7.10
C THR A 147 -2.03 -11.01 -7.56
N ALA A 148 -0.96 -11.16 -6.76
CA ALA A 148 0.39 -10.74 -7.16
C ALA A 148 0.93 -11.55 -8.34
N VAL A 149 0.55 -12.82 -8.48
CA VAL A 149 0.99 -13.71 -9.57
C VAL A 149 -0.06 -13.91 -10.66
N MET A 150 -1.25 -13.31 -10.52
CA MET A 150 -2.27 -13.32 -11.57
C MET A 150 -1.85 -12.45 -12.75
N ASP A 151 -2.20 -12.90 -13.95
CA ASP A 151 -2.21 -12.03 -15.12
C ASP A 151 -3.44 -11.10 -15.11
N ASP A 152 -3.45 -10.12 -16.01
CA ASP A 152 -4.54 -9.16 -16.10
C ASP A 152 -5.84 -9.81 -16.60
N ALA A 153 -5.77 -10.88 -17.41
CA ALA A 153 -6.93 -11.58 -17.94
C ALA A 153 -7.69 -12.32 -16.83
N GLU A 154 -6.99 -12.93 -15.89
CA GLU A 154 -7.57 -13.58 -14.71
C GLU A 154 -8.26 -12.59 -13.75
N LEU A 155 -7.88 -11.31 -13.79
CA LEU A 155 -8.49 -10.24 -12.99
C LEU A 155 -9.71 -9.59 -13.66
N VAL A 156 -9.94 -9.86 -14.96
CA VAL A 156 -11.13 -9.37 -15.67
C VAL A 156 -12.39 -9.89 -14.98
N GLY A 157 -13.35 -8.99 -14.76
CA GLY A 157 -14.60 -9.29 -14.05
C GLY A 157 -14.47 -9.45 -12.54
N ARG A 158 -13.26 -9.36 -11.98
CA ARG A 158 -12.99 -9.38 -10.53
C ARG A 158 -12.54 -8.04 -9.98
N LEU A 159 -11.94 -7.20 -10.82
CA LEU A 159 -11.51 -5.85 -10.47
C LEU A 159 -12.13 -4.83 -11.42
N GLU A 160 -12.96 -3.96 -10.87
CA GLU A 160 -13.46 -2.75 -11.53
C GLU A 160 -12.65 -1.53 -11.08
N VAL A 161 -12.43 -0.57 -11.97
CA VAL A 161 -11.78 0.70 -11.64
C VAL A 161 -12.61 1.84 -12.22
N THR A 162 -12.98 2.82 -11.40
CA THR A 162 -13.79 3.96 -11.79
C THR A 162 -13.09 5.28 -11.46
N GLY A 163 -13.37 6.33 -12.24
CA GLY A 163 -12.85 7.69 -12.02
C GLY A 163 -11.36 7.91 -12.35
N PHE A 164 -10.57 6.86 -12.62
CA PHE A 164 -9.13 7.00 -12.83
C PHE A 164 -8.78 7.91 -14.02
N GLY A 165 -9.46 7.73 -15.17
CA GLY A 165 -9.22 8.55 -16.36
C GLY A 165 -9.54 10.04 -16.15
N GLU A 166 -10.53 10.34 -15.31
CA GLU A 166 -11.00 11.71 -15.04
C GLU A 166 -10.01 12.51 -14.18
N VAL A 167 -9.24 11.82 -13.32
CA VAL A 167 -8.26 12.47 -12.44
C VAL A 167 -6.90 12.65 -13.10
N LEU A 168 -6.59 11.93 -14.19
CA LEU A 168 -5.32 12.07 -14.90
C LEU A 168 -5.19 13.46 -15.54
N PRO A 169 -4.08 14.18 -15.31
CA PRO A 169 -3.90 15.49 -15.93
C PRO A 169 -3.51 15.37 -17.41
N SER A 170 -4.19 16.15 -18.23
CA SER A 170 -4.00 16.17 -19.69
C SER A 170 -2.68 16.82 -20.13
N ASP A 171 -2.09 17.67 -19.29
CA ASP A 171 -0.80 18.33 -19.53
C ASP A 171 0.41 17.38 -19.31
N GLY A 172 0.16 16.15 -18.84
CA GLY A 172 1.20 15.16 -18.58
C GLY A 172 2.00 15.42 -17.30
N SER A 173 1.59 16.37 -16.45
CA SER A 173 2.09 16.49 -15.08
C SER A 173 1.87 15.17 -14.32
N SER A 174 2.56 14.98 -13.20
CA SER A 174 2.33 13.78 -12.37
C SER A 174 0.90 13.79 -11.78
N LEU A 175 0.52 12.78 -11.00
CA LEU A 175 -0.71 12.73 -10.20
C LEU A 175 -0.35 12.17 -8.81
N VAL A 176 -0.83 12.80 -7.75
CA VAL A 176 -0.73 12.27 -6.38
C VAL A 176 -2.07 11.67 -5.97
N VAL A 177 -2.02 10.44 -5.43
CA VAL A 177 -3.21 9.72 -4.98
C VAL A 177 -3.04 9.35 -3.51
N ALA A 178 -3.87 9.93 -2.64
CA ALA A 178 -3.96 9.54 -1.24
C ALA A 178 -4.86 8.30 -1.12
N ILE A 179 -4.29 7.19 -0.67
CA ILE A 179 -5.01 5.91 -0.53
C ILE A 179 -5.08 5.49 0.95
N PRO A 180 -6.16 4.84 1.40
CA PRO A 180 -6.22 4.20 2.71
C PRO A 180 -5.88 2.70 2.61
N HIS A 181 -5.61 2.07 3.76
CA HIS A 181 -5.55 0.62 3.90
C HIS A 181 -6.97 0.04 3.91
N CYS A 182 -7.65 0.12 2.77
CA CYS A 182 -8.99 -0.42 2.55
C CYS A 182 -8.95 -1.56 1.52
N GLY A 183 -9.71 -2.62 1.79
CA GLY A 183 -9.81 -3.76 0.87
C GLY A 183 -8.45 -4.36 0.51
N ASN A 184 -8.36 -4.97 -0.67
CA ASN A 184 -7.08 -5.40 -1.23
C ASN A 184 -6.40 -4.21 -1.92
N PHE A 185 -5.80 -3.31 -1.12
CA PHE A 185 -5.12 -2.10 -1.60
C PHE A 185 -3.89 -2.41 -2.47
N GLU A 186 -3.32 -3.62 -2.42
CA GLU A 186 -2.23 -4.01 -3.34
C GLU A 186 -2.71 -4.04 -4.81
N LEU A 187 -4.03 -4.14 -5.07
CA LEU A 187 -4.59 -4.03 -6.42
C LEU A 187 -4.45 -2.64 -7.06
N PHE A 188 -4.09 -1.59 -6.30
CA PHE A 188 -3.71 -0.31 -6.90
C PHE A 188 -2.55 -0.46 -7.89
N ALA A 189 -1.67 -1.44 -7.66
CA ALA A 189 -0.58 -1.75 -8.58
C ALA A 189 -1.07 -2.19 -9.98
N ARG A 190 -2.33 -2.63 -10.10
CA ARG A 190 -2.93 -3.08 -11.35
C ARG A 190 -3.65 -1.97 -12.13
N VAL A 191 -3.74 -0.75 -11.58
CA VAL A 191 -4.42 0.39 -12.23
C VAL A 191 -3.62 0.87 -13.46
N GLY A 192 -2.30 0.68 -13.48
CA GLY A 192 -1.42 1.16 -14.55
C GLY A 192 -1.77 0.62 -15.94
N ARG A 193 -2.42 -0.56 -16.01
CA ARG A 193 -2.92 -1.13 -17.28
C ARG A 193 -3.92 -0.22 -18.01
N LEU A 194 -4.66 0.61 -17.26
CA LEU A 194 -5.66 1.52 -17.81
C LEU A 194 -5.04 2.80 -18.38
N ALA A 195 -3.77 3.07 -18.07
CA ALA A 195 -3.05 4.22 -18.56
C ALA A 195 -1.59 3.82 -18.89
N PRO A 196 -1.35 3.09 -20.00
CA PRO A 196 -0.03 2.55 -20.33
C PRO A 196 1.08 3.60 -20.51
N SER A 197 0.71 4.85 -20.80
CA SER A 197 1.64 5.98 -20.90
C SER A 197 2.05 6.56 -19.54
N TRP A 198 1.50 6.05 -18.44
CA TRP A 198 1.74 6.51 -17.08
C TRP A 198 2.50 5.46 -16.29
N THR A 199 3.42 5.92 -15.46
CA THR A 199 4.18 5.07 -14.56
C THR A 199 3.57 5.13 -13.16
N LEU A 200 3.08 4.00 -12.65
CA LEU A 200 2.67 3.93 -11.25
C LEU A 200 3.89 3.95 -10.33
N ALA A 201 3.75 4.65 -9.22
CA ALA A 201 4.76 4.74 -8.18
C ALA A 201 4.14 4.60 -6.79
N ALA A 202 4.89 4.03 -5.86
CA ALA A 202 4.54 3.97 -4.46
C ALA A 202 5.79 4.12 -3.58
N THR A 203 5.58 4.53 -2.34
CA THR A 203 6.68 4.53 -1.35
C THR A 203 6.54 3.36 -0.40
N TYR A 204 7.66 2.85 0.08
CA TYR A 204 7.67 1.80 1.10
C TYR A 204 8.73 2.05 2.16
N ARG A 205 8.59 1.37 3.28
CA ARG A 205 9.60 1.30 4.32
C ARG A 205 10.13 -0.12 4.37
N GLN A 206 11.46 -0.27 4.39
CA GLN A 206 12.08 -1.59 4.50
C GLN A 206 11.60 -2.34 5.74
N LEU A 207 11.23 -3.62 5.58
CA LEU A 207 10.89 -4.48 6.71
C LEU A 207 12.17 -4.86 7.47
N ARG A 208 12.08 -4.97 8.79
CA ARG A 208 13.22 -5.34 9.65
C ARG A 208 13.75 -6.75 9.36
N GLN A 209 12.86 -7.67 8.99
CA GLN A 209 13.19 -9.07 8.71
C GLN A 209 13.62 -9.23 7.25
N PRO A 210 14.90 -9.58 6.96
CA PRO A 210 15.43 -9.60 5.60
C PRO A 210 14.69 -10.55 4.66
N VAL A 211 14.32 -11.74 5.13
CA VAL A 211 13.59 -12.75 4.35
C VAL A 211 12.22 -12.22 3.90
N LEU A 212 11.45 -11.65 4.83
CA LEU A 212 10.14 -11.06 4.52
C LEU A 212 10.27 -9.83 3.63
N ASN A 213 11.32 -9.02 3.84
CA ASN A 213 11.60 -7.87 3.00
C ASN A 213 11.90 -8.30 1.55
N GLY A 214 12.76 -9.31 1.36
CA GLY A 214 13.12 -9.82 0.03
C GLY A 214 11.91 -10.39 -0.71
N LEU A 215 11.06 -11.14 0.00
CA LEU A 215 9.81 -11.65 -0.54
C LEU A 215 8.82 -10.53 -0.93
N MET A 216 8.62 -9.53 -0.07
CA MET A 216 7.75 -8.40 -0.38
C MET A 216 8.24 -7.67 -1.65
N LEU A 217 9.56 -7.47 -1.76
CA LEU A 217 10.16 -6.81 -2.93
C LEU A 217 10.04 -7.67 -4.20
N SER A 218 10.18 -9.00 -4.11
CA SER A 218 10.01 -9.87 -5.28
C SER A 218 8.56 -9.85 -5.79
N LEU A 219 7.58 -9.87 -4.89
CA LEU A 219 6.17 -9.75 -5.28
C LEU A 219 5.88 -8.41 -5.96
N ARG A 220 6.45 -7.33 -5.43
CA ARG A 220 6.29 -5.98 -5.96
C ARG A 220 6.98 -5.76 -7.30
N ALA A 221 8.13 -6.40 -7.53
CA ALA A 221 8.86 -6.31 -8.80
C ALA A 221 8.01 -6.83 -9.98
N MET A 222 7.08 -7.76 -9.75
CA MET A 222 6.19 -8.31 -10.78
C MET A 222 5.05 -7.36 -11.17
N SER A 223 4.83 -6.27 -10.43
CA SER A 223 3.67 -5.39 -10.64
C SER A 223 3.87 -4.28 -11.67
N GLY A 224 5.12 -4.00 -12.08
CA GLY A 224 5.45 -2.85 -12.93
C GLY A 224 5.40 -1.50 -12.21
N VAL A 225 5.02 -1.45 -10.93
CA VAL A 225 5.06 -0.24 -10.10
C VAL A 225 6.50 0.10 -9.71
N ARG A 226 6.87 1.38 -9.78
CA ARG A 226 8.15 1.88 -9.25
C ARG A 226 8.04 2.13 -7.76
N PHE A 227 8.79 1.36 -6.98
CA PHE A 227 8.83 1.52 -5.53
C PHE A 227 10.03 2.36 -5.10
N PHE A 228 9.79 3.34 -4.23
CA PHE A 228 10.81 4.19 -3.65
C PHE A 228 10.90 3.96 -2.14
N GLU A 229 12.07 3.61 -1.63
CA GLU A 229 12.32 3.47 -0.19
C GLU A 229 12.32 4.86 0.47
N ARG A 230 11.47 5.04 1.48
CA ARG A 230 11.16 6.35 2.07
C ARG A 230 12.35 7.10 2.65
N THR A 231 13.40 6.40 3.08
CA THR A 231 14.60 6.99 3.70
C THR A 231 15.75 7.19 2.72
N ARG A 232 15.84 6.35 1.68
CA ARG A 232 16.99 6.34 0.75
C ARG A 232 16.68 6.97 -0.61
N ASP A 233 15.46 6.83 -1.12
CA ASP A 233 15.15 7.13 -2.51
C ASP A 233 14.47 8.49 -2.70
N GLY A 234 14.52 9.36 -1.69
CA GLY A 234 13.86 10.66 -1.75
C GLY A 234 14.29 11.53 -2.93
N ARG A 235 15.58 11.46 -3.34
CA ARG A 235 16.07 12.16 -4.54
C ARG A 235 15.46 11.59 -5.82
N LEU A 236 15.48 10.26 -5.97
CA LEU A 236 14.96 9.57 -7.15
C LEU A 236 13.46 9.79 -7.33
N LEU A 237 12.70 9.78 -6.23
CA LEU A 237 11.28 10.10 -6.26
C LEU A 237 11.03 11.54 -6.71
N ARG A 238 11.83 12.50 -6.23
CA ARG A 238 11.71 13.90 -6.65
C ARG A 238 12.01 14.11 -8.13
N GLU A 239 13.02 13.43 -8.64
CA GLU A 239 13.35 13.44 -10.07
C GLU A 239 12.23 12.81 -10.91
N ALA A 240 11.67 11.67 -10.46
CA ALA A 240 10.58 10.99 -11.15
C ALA A 240 9.31 11.86 -11.21
N MET A 241 8.94 12.50 -10.09
CA MET A 241 7.79 13.41 -10.04
C MET A 241 7.93 14.58 -11.02
N GLY A 242 9.14 15.16 -11.13
CA GLY A 242 9.43 16.28 -12.02
C GLY A 242 9.42 15.95 -13.52
N ARG A 243 9.56 14.67 -13.89
CA ARG A 243 9.47 14.23 -15.29
C ARG A 243 8.03 14.14 -15.82
N GLY A 244 7.03 14.21 -14.94
CA GLY A 244 5.63 14.03 -15.30
C GLY A 244 5.27 12.57 -15.58
N LYS A 245 4.00 12.35 -15.91
CA LYS A 245 3.40 11.02 -16.21
C LYS A 245 3.64 9.96 -15.12
N LEU A 246 3.83 10.39 -13.87
CA LEU A 246 3.94 9.51 -12.70
C LEU A 246 2.63 9.56 -11.91
N VAL A 247 2.06 8.41 -11.55
CA VAL A 247 0.95 8.34 -10.58
C VAL A 247 1.50 7.83 -9.26
N LEU A 248 1.66 8.72 -8.28
CA LEU A 248 2.21 8.40 -6.97
C LEU A 248 1.10 8.07 -5.97
N GLY A 249 0.96 6.78 -5.64
CA GLY A 249 0.09 6.30 -4.56
C GLY A 249 0.77 6.40 -3.19
N LEU A 250 0.11 7.07 -2.24
CA LEU A 250 0.59 7.24 -0.88
C LEU A 250 -0.45 6.75 0.13
N LEU A 251 -0.09 5.73 0.90
CA LEU A 251 -0.87 5.31 2.07
C LEU A 251 -0.82 6.41 3.12
N SER A 252 -1.99 6.99 3.44
CA SER A 252 -2.10 8.25 4.17
C SER A 252 -2.87 8.19 5.49
N ASP A 253 -3.42 7.02 5.80
CA ASP A 253 -4.40 6.77 6.85
C ASP A 253 -3.80 6.14 8.12
N GLN A 254 -2.47 6.01 8.21
CA GLN A 254 -1.78 5.52 9.41
C GLN A 254 -1.09 6.64 10.19
N HIS A 255 -0.96 6.43 11.50
CA HIS A 255 -0.29 7.34 12.42
C HIS A 255 1.13 7.73 11.94
N ALA A 256 1.33 9.03 11.70
CA ALA A 256 2.56 9.56 11.12
C ALA A 256 3.65 9.91 12.15
N GLY A 257 3.41 9.65 13.45
CA GLY A 257 4.33 9.99 14.54
C GLY A 257 4.27 11.47 14.92
N ASP A 258 5.19 11.92 15.76
CA ASP A 258 5.13 13.26 16.33
C ASP A 258 5.23 14.39 15.28
N LYS A 259 5.77 14.12 14.08
CA LYS A 259 5.90 15.14 13.02
C LYS A 259 4.72 15.18 12.05
N GLY A 260 3.66 14.40 12.30
CA GLY A 260 2.45 14.46 11.47
C GLY A 260 1.60 15.69 11.77
N LEU A 261 0.73 16.03 10.82
CA LEU A 261 -0.30 17.06 11.01
C LEU A 261 -1.37 16.50 11.95
N TRP A 262 -1.61 17.17 13.07
CA TRP A 262 -2.70 16.80 13.96
C TRP A 262 -3.98 17.43 13.47
N ILE A 263 -4.76 16.61 12.77
CA ILE A 263 -6.04 17.02 12.16
C ILE A 263 -7.07 15.91 12.40
N PRO A 264 -8.37 16.24 12.38
CA PRO A 264 -9.42 15.27 12.66
C PRO A 264 -9.46 14.17 11.59
N PHE A 265 -9.75 12.95 12.04
CA PHE A 265 -10.18 11.82 11.23
C PHE A 265 -11.24 11.03 12.01
N LEU A 266 -12.42 10.86 11.42
CA LEU A 266 -13.62 10.27 12.03
C LEU A 266 -13.98 10.96 13.35
N GLY A 267 -13.97 12.29 13.35
CA GLY A 267 -14.33 13.11 14.52
C GLY A 267 -13.28 13.16 15.63
N ARG A 268 -12.06 12.63 15.41
CA ARG A 268 -11.00 12.58 16.42
C ARG A 268 -9.66 13.01 15.86
N ASP A 269 -8.92 13.83 16.61
CA ASP A 269 -7.60 14.28 16.20
C ASP A 269 -6.59 13.15 16.11
N CYS A 270 -5.81 13.16 15.04
CA CYS A 270 -4.78 12.17 14.83
C CYS A 270 -3.61 12.73 14.01
N SER A 271 -2.41 12.19 14.25
CA SER A 271 -1.21 12.57 13.49
C SER A 271 -1.24 12.00 12.07
N THR A 272 -1.53 12.84 11.09
CA THR A 272 -1.73 12.52 9.67
C THR A 272 -0.49 12.85 8.85
N ILE A 273 -0.19 12.01 7.86
CA ILE A 273 0.97 12.24 6.98
C ILE A 273 0.67 13.37 5.98
N VAL A 274 1.54 14.37 5.95
CA VAL A 274 1.38 15.56 5.08
C VAL A 274 1.85 15.37 3.64
N ALA A 275 2.52 14.24 3.37
CA ALA A 275 3.19 13.98 2.10
C ALA A 275 2.30 14.19 0.85
N PRO A 276 1.02 13.76 0.81
CA PRO A 276 0.19 13.99 -0.38
C PRO A 276 0.06 15.47 -0.75
N ALA A 277 -0.25 16.34 0.21
CA ALA A 277 -0.32 17.78 -0.02
C ALA A 277 1.04 18.38 -0.42
N VAL A 278 2.13 17.97 0.23
CA VAL A 278 3.49 18.46 -0.10
C VAL A 278 3.89 18.12 -1.53
N TYR A 279 3.66 16.89 -1.98
CA TYR A 279 3.97 16.50 -3.36
C TYR A 279 3.07 17.23 -4.36
N ALA A 280 1.78 17.38 -4.04
CA ALA A 280 0.84 18.06 -4.93
C ALA A 280 1.23 19.53 -5.15
N LEU A 281 1.47 20.26 -4.06
CA LEU A 281 1.88 21.67 -4.10
C LEU A 281 3.23 21.86 -4.77
N ARG A 282 4.24 21.06 -4.38
CA ARG A 282 5.61 21.21 -4.87
C ARG A 282 5.73 21.05 -6.39
N TYR A 283 4.91 20.18 -6.97
CA TYR A 283 4.98 19.84 -8.39
C TYR A 283 3.82 20.42 -9.21
N GLY A 284 2.95 21.25 -8.61
CA GLY A 284 1.78 21.79 -9.28
C GLY A 284 0.87 20.71 -9.87
N THR A 285 0.81 19.54 -9.22
CA THR A 285 0.13 18.33 -9.74
C THR A 285 -1.21 18.11 -9.03
N PRO A 286 -2.22 17.53 -9.71
CA PRO A 286 -3.46 17.16 -9.05
C PRO A 286 -3.24 16.19 -7.87
N LEU A 287 -4.10 16.34 -6.87
CA LEU A 287 -4.26 15.42 -5.75
C LEU A 287 -5.67 14.85 -5.79
N CYS A 288 -5.83 13.55 -5.61
CA CYS A 288 -7.14 12.94 -5.36
C CYS A 288 -7.04 11.84 -4.30
N THR A 289 -8.19 11.27 -3.92
CA THR A 289 -8.23 10.04 -3.13
C THR A 289 -8.58 8.86 -4.02
N ALA A 290 -8.21 7.66 -3.61
CA ALA A 290 -8.75 6.44 -4.20
C ALA A 290 -8.89 5.35 -3.15
N VAL A 291 -9.95 4.54 -3.26
CA VAL A 291 -10.27 3.50 -2.27
C VAL A 291 -10.58 2.18 -2.97
N CYS A 292 -9.99 1.09 -2.48
CA CYS A 292 -10.33 -0.26 -2.91
C CYS A 292 -11.45 -0.82 -2.01
N PHE A 293 -12.64 -0.97 -2.57
CA PHE A 293 -13.79 -1.59 -1.91
C PHE A 293 -13.90 -3.06 -2.25
N ARG A 294 -14.27 -3.86 -1.25
CA ARG A 294 -14.70 -5.24 -1.47
C ARG A 294 -16.15 -5.23 -1.95
N THR A 295 -16.41 -5.75 -3.15
CA THR A 295 -17.77 -5.85 -3.73
C THR A 295 -18.36 -7.26 -3.62
N GLY A 296 -17.53 -8.26 -3.31
CA GLY A 296 -17.92 -9.64 -3.11
C GLY A 296 -16.73 -10.49 -2.68
N LEU A 297 -16.94 -11.80 -2.52
CA LEU A 297 -15.82 -12.73 -2.28
C LEU A 297 -14.86 -12.67 -3.47
N ALA A 298 -13.58 -12.36 -3.22
CA ALA A 298 -12.58 -12.24 -4.27
C ALA A 298 -12.96 -11.27 -5.41
N ARG A 299 -13.72 -10.20 -5.10
CA ARG A 299 -14.13 -9.17 -6.05
C ARG A 299 -13.98 -7.78 -5.42
N TRP A 300 -13.45 -6.85 -6.22
CA TRP A 300 -13.12 -5.51 -5.76
C TRP A 300 -13.49 -4.44 -6.78
N ARG A 301 -13.68 -3.23 -6.28
CA ARG A 301 -13.78 -2.01 -7.08
C ARG A 301 -12.84 -0.97 -6.50
N ILE A 302 -12.00 -0.39 -7.34
CA ILE A 302 -11.21 0.79 -7.00
C ILE A 302 -11.95 2.01 -7.49
N GLU A 303 -12.30 2.90 -6.58
CA GLU A 303 -13.00 4.15 -6.90
C GLU A 303 -12.04 5.32 -6.66
N PHE A 304 -11.75 6.10 -7.71
CA PHE A 304 -11.04 7.37 -7.61
C PHE A 304 -12.04 8.48 -7.32
N GLY A 305 -11.78 9.26 -6.27
CA GLY A 305 -12.57 10.43 -5.93
C GLY A 305 -12.21 11.64 -6.78
N PRO A 306 -13.01 12.71 -6.70
CA PRO A 306 -12.69 13.98 -7.36
C PRO A 306 -11.36 14.55 -6.88
N ARG A 307 -10.78 15.44 -7.69
CA ARG A 307 -9.55 16.15 -7.31
C ARG A 307 -9.81 17.01 -6.06
N ILE A 308 -8.90 16.92 -5.10
CA ILE A 308 -8.86 17.78 -3.93
C ILE A 308 -8.21 19.10 -4.34
N PRO A 309 -8.87 20.26 -4.13
CA PRO A 309 -8.28 21.55 -4.47
C PRO A 309 -7.00 21.80 -3.66
N THR A 310 -5.90 22.08 -4.34
CA THR A 310 -4.60 22.41 -3.69
C THR A 310 -4.29 23.89 -3.70
N HIS A 311 -5.01 24.67 -4.53
CA HIS A 311 -4.86 26.11 -4.65
C HIS A 311 -6.22 26.79 -4.43
N GLY A 312 -6.20 28.05 -3.98
CA GLY A 312 -7.38 28.88 -3.84
C GLY A 312 -7.90 29.41 -5.19
N PRO A 313 -9.05 30.10 -5.20
CA PRO A 313 -9.59 30.72 -6.42
C PRO A 313 -8.67 31.75 -7.08
N ASP A 314 -7.79 32.38 -6.28
CA ASP A 314 -6.77 33.34 -6.71
C ASP A 314 -5.48 32.67 -7.22
N GLY A 315 -5.43 31.33 -7.22
CA GLY A 315 -4.25 30.55 -7.61
C GLY A 315 -3.18 30.43 -6.52
N SER A 316 -3.40 30.97 -5.32
CA SER A 316 -2.46 30.84 -4.20
C SER A 316 -2.45 29.40 -3.64
N PRO A 317 -1.29 28.87 -3.21
CA PRO A 317 -1.25 27.54 -2.59
C PRO A 317 -2.01 27.53 -1.26
N ARG A 318 -2.88 26.54 -1.07
CA ARG A 318 -3.59 26.34 0.21
C ARG A 318 -2.65 25.80 1.28
N ASP A 319 -2.99 26.03 2.55
CA ASP A 319 -2.34 25.37 3.69
C ASP A 319 -2.40 23.83 3.53
N PRO A 320 -1.25 23.12 3.59
CA PRO A 320 -1.22 21.65 3.60
C PRO A 320 -2.16 21.00 4.62
N ALA A 321 -2.38 21.62 5.79
CA ALA A 321 -3.33 21.11 6.78
C ALA A 321 -4.77 21.13 6.27
N ALA A 322 -5.19 22.23 5.62
CA ALA A 322 -6.51 22.34 5.00
C ALA A 322 -6.72 21.33 3.86
N ILE A 323 -5.71 21.14 3.01
CA ILE A 323 -5.73 20.13 1.95
C ILE A 323 -5.90 18.72 2.54
N MET A 324 -5.12 18.40 3.58
CA MET A 324 -5.18 17.08 4.21
C MET A 324 -6.45 16.86 5.03
N MET A 325 -7.10 17.91 5.55
CA MET A 325 -8.44 17.80 6.14
C MET A 325 -9.48 17.38 5.09
N ASP A 326 -9.41 17.92 3.87
CA ASP A 326 -10.29 17.51 2.78
C ASP A 326 -10.02 16.06 2.33
N VAL A 327 -8.74 15.65 2.29
CA VAL A 327 -8.35 14.25 2.06
C VAL A 327 -8.95 13.33 3.14
N ASN A 328 -8.79 13.68 4.42
CA ASN A 328 -9.35 12.91 5.53
C ASN A 328 -10.86 12.80 5.39
N ARG A 329 -11.57 13.90 5.13
CA ARG A 329 -13.04 13.90 4.95
C ARG A 329 -13.48 12.96 3.81
N ALA A 330 -12.77 12.96 2.69
CA ALA A 330 -13.07 12.04 1.59
C ALA A 330 -12.85 10.57 1.98
N LEU A 331 -11.79 10.27 2.74
CA LEU A 331 -11.54 8.93 3.26
C LEU A 331 -12.55 8.52 4.34
N GLU A 332 -13.03 9.44 5.18
CA GLU A 332 -14.07 9.19 6.18
C GLU A 332 -15.38 8.74 5.54
N VAL A 333 -15.79 9.38 4.44
CA VAL A 333 -16.98 8.96 3.67
C VAL A 333 -16.83 7.51 3.23
N ALA A 334 -15.65 7.13 2.74
CA ALA A 334 -15.38 5.75 2.32
C ALA A 334 -15.39 4.76 3.49
N VAL A 335 -14.82 5.12 4.64
CA VAL A 335 -14.84 4.27 5.84
C VAL A 335 -16.27 4.10 6.36
N ARG A 336 -17.08 5.17 6.38
CA ARG A 336 -18.48 5.09 6.83
C ARG A 336 -19.36 4.27 5.88
N ARG A 337 -19.09 4.30 4.57
CA ARG A 337 -19.80 3.50 3.57
C ARG A 337 -19.62 2.00 3.77
N ASP A 338 -18.41 1.55 4.14
CA ASP A 338 -18.14 0.15 4.45
C ASP A 338 -17.16 0.04 5.63
N PRO A 339 -17.66 0.12 6.87
CA PRO A 339 -16.81 0.15 8.06
C PRO A 339 -15.90 -1.07 8.17
N ALA A 340 -16.33 -2.26 7.74
CA ALA A 340 -15.50 -3.46 7.85
C ALA A 340 -14.31 -3.46 6.87
N ASN A 341 -14.25 -2.53 5.91
CA ASN A 341 -13.24 -2.51 4.85
C ASN A 341 -11.92 -1.86 5.23
N TRP A 342 -11.89 -1.03 6.29
CA TRP A 342 -10.69 -0.27 6.71
C TRP A 342 -9.84 -1.01 7.75
N PHE A 343 -8.53 -0.75 7.80
CA PHE A 343 -7.57 -1.46 8.65
C PHE A 343 -7.61 -1.04 10.13
N TRP A 344 -8.71 -1.37 10.83
CA TRP A 344 -8.98 -0.98 12.22
C TRP A 344 -7.99 -1.50 13.27
N VAL A 345 -7.20 -2.52 12.95
CA VAL A 345 -6.22 -3.11 13.86
C VAL A 345 -5.00 -2.22 14.13
N HIS A 346 -4.83 -1.12 13.37
CA HIS A 346 -3.79 -0.13 13.61
C HIS A 346 -4.14 0.83 14.75
N ARG A 347 -3.16 1.14 15.61
CA ARG A 347 -3.31 2.19 16.63
C ARG A 347 -3.17 3.57 15.98
N ARG A 348 -4.24 4.06 15.36
CA ARG A 348 -4.26 5.34 14.61
C ARG A 348 -4.25 6.56 15.54
N TRP A 349 -5.10 6.55 16.57
CA TRP A 349 -5.26 7.62 17.56
C TRP A 349 -4.36 7.40 18.76
N LYS A 350 -3.04 7.39 18.54
CA LYS A 350 -2.08 7.43 19.65
C LYS A 350 -2.07 8.83 20.26
N PRO A 351 -1.94 8.97 21.58
CA PRO A 351 -1.82 10.27 22.21
C PRO A 351 -0.54 10.98 21.73
N ARG A 352 -0.58 12.32 21.72
CA ARG A 352 0.60 13.17 21.55
C ARG A 352 1.70 12.75 22.53
N SER A 353 2.98 12.86 22.15
CA SER A 353 4.07 12.67 23.10
C SER A 353 4.06 13.78 24.17
N SER A 354 4.71 13.55 25.32
CA SER A 354 4.84 14.56 26.38
C SER A 354 5.44 15.86 25.86
N ARG A 355 6.47 15.75 25.01
CA ARG A 355 7.10 16.87 24.32
C ARG A 355 6.12 17.68 23.47
N GLN A 356 5.18 17.02 22.79
CA GLN A 356 4.16 17.71 21.99
C GLN A 356 3.08 18.37 22.82
N ARG A 357 2.66 17.74 23.93
CA ARG A 357 1.71 18.36 24.87
C ARG A 357 2.29 19.64 25.49
N GLN A 358 3.59 19.67 25.75
CA GLN A 358 4.27 20.87 26.26
C GLN A 358 4.41 21.98 25.20
N ALA A 359 4.61 21.62 23.93
CA ALA A 359 4.75 22.59 22.84
C ALA A 359 3.42 23.19 22.37
N HIS A 360 2.31 22.47 22.56
CA HIS A 360 0.96 22.89 22.20
C HIS A 360 -0.02 22.57 23.34
N PRO A 361 0.02 23.35 24.43
CA PRO A 361 -0.79 23.08 25.63
C PRO A 361 -2.30 23.20 25.38
N ASP A 362 -2.72 24.07 24.46
CA ASP A 362 -4.14 24.34 24.17
C ASP A 362 -4.83 23.20 23.38
N ASP A 363 -4.04 22.31 22.77
CA ASP A 363 -4.52 21.15 21.98
C ASP A 363 -4.57 19.84 22.81
N ALA A 364 -4.34 19.93 24.12
CA ALA A 364 -4.33 18.75 24.97
C ALA A 364 -5.75 18.19 25.12
N GLN A 365 -6.07 17.11 24.40
CA GLN A 365 -7.32 16.39 24.64
C GLN A 365 -7.38 15.95 26.12
N PRO A 366 -8.53 16.09 26.79
CA PRO A 366 -8.69 15.61 28.16
C PRO A 366 -8.35 14.11 28.20
N THR A 367 -7.47 13.75 29.12
CA THR A 367 -7.16 12.34 29.41
C THR A 367 -8.47 11.60 29.67
N PRO A 368 -8.72 10.43 29.05
CA PRO A 368 -9.86 9.61 29.41
C PRO A 368 -9.71 9.26 30.89
N THR A 369 -10.70 9.66 31.68
CA THR A 369 -10.82 9.33 33.11
C THR A 369 -10.86 7.80 33.24
N PRO A 370 -10.14 7.20 34.21
CA PRO A 370 -9.98 5.75 34.31
C PRO A 370 -11.29 4.98 34.49
#